data_AF-A0A7S1A7Y6-F1
#
_entry.id   AF-A0A7S1A7Y6-F1
#
_cell.length_a   1.000
_cell.length_b   1.000
_cell.length_c   1.000
_cell.angle_alpha   90.00
_cell.angle_beta   90.00
_cell.angle_gamma   90.00
#
_symmetry.space_group_name_H-M   'P 1'
#
loop_
_entity.id
_entity.type
_entity.pdbx_description
1 polymer ?
#
loop_
_entity_poly.entity_id
_entity_poly.type
_entity_poly.pdbx_seq_one_letter_code
_entity_poly.pdbx_strand_id
1 'polypeptide(L)'
;NLRDWSQAKCCGDHSALMAQSFFGFLETLGESVGSGVDKTFQHIDAGLALQEILDEIQVVGAHEPALVEAYVRLERLAQEQPPAVLRDWVVDNKVLPVVCIALCQLGSARSAAGALARILDMLGEALDKTETTPEEIKGFAEQLVRFTEKGKAMVKVIQVDDVKSQAQGLALLRRVYPHTKEVLHRNLFADPKSVEALMQSLETVGNSPWANGGELTELCIQCVSFLCLVTPDDHDLQMIITSQDGVEALLAIVAQVVPASASTPALLDVAFDAATCVLQLVRRHAIAQKYVRGAGQLSSLVQTMRCAVGAVSAEMLSPESCTRLSEVFSILLHVTSALLSDDGMTEPAANARSFLHNTSLLELVSTEALQARSLGENFKLQMISVFDDLLRAAEEPAIHCLVDSLEGATGLDCLIRHMLDPSTSLAQRTALDSVFSVTLGRSQRLQESIAVAVETANAPPGSEAVGMDGIGQGPPPRKQSGRNSAPQFSGPGPLVDAGRSVLAALRTTSPPAGSSDSCPSDPALWFAACLLGHCLRGQPSLQALRARHGQRKLDSL
;
A
#
# COMPACT_ATOMS: atom_id res chain seq x y z
N ASN A 1 12.93 36.73 63.57
CA ASN A 1 11.86 36.68 64.60
C ASN A 1 10.70 35.81 64.16
N LEU A 2 10.90 34.49 64.13
CA LEU A 2 9.85 33.46 63.92
C LEU A 2 10.13 32.27 64.86
N ARG A 3 10.20 32.55 66.15
CA ARG A 3 10.11 31.56 67.23
C ARG A 3 9.00 32.09 68.12
N ASP A 4 7.79 31.60 67.94
CA ASP A 4 6.70 31.56 68.95
C ASP A 4 5.35 31.22 68.29
N TRP A 5 5.29 30.08 67.59
CA TRP A 5 4.03 29.54 67.03
C TRP A 5 3.78 28.07 67.43
N SER A 6 4.29 27.65 68.60
CA SER A 6 4.18 26.25 69.07
C SER A 6 3.09 26.00 70.12
N GLN A 7 2.10 26.87 70.28
CA GLN A 7 0.98 26.64 71.20
C GLN A 7 -0.38 26.96 70.58
N ALA A 8 -0.85 26.09 69.68
CA ALA A 8 -2.27 25.94 69.34
C ALA A 8 -2.53 24.49 68.89
N LYS A 9 -2.52 23.57 69.86
CA LYS A 9 -2.70 22.13 69.64
C LYS A 9 -4.18 21.78 69.85
N CYS A 10 -5.03 22.05 68.85
CA CYS A 10 -6.39 21.46 68.74
C CYS A 10 -7.06 21.53 67.34
N CYS A 11 -6.36 21.95 66.27
CA CYS A 11 -6.85 21.90 64.87
C CYS A 11 -5.74 21.42 63.90
N GLY A 12 -5.04 20.34 64.27
CA GLY A 12 -3.74 19.96 63.72
C GLY A 12 -3.73 19.38 62.29
N ASP A 13 -4.82 18.76 61.84
CA ASP A 13 -4.76 18.00 60.58
C ASP A 13 -5.19 18.83 59.36
N HIS A 14 -6.07 19.84 59.52
CA HIS A 14 -6.45 20.73 58.41
C HIS A 14 -5.42 21.84 58.14
N SER A 15 -4.73 22.32 59.18
CA SER A 15 -3.73 23.39 59.04
C SER A 15 -2.43 22.90 58.41
N ALA A 16 -2.01 21.66 58.71
CA ALA A 16 -0.85 21.03 58.09
C ALA A 16 -1.07 20.72 56.60
N LEU A 17 -2.28 20.26 56.23
CA LEU A 17 -2.63 19.95 54.84
C LEU A 17 -2.77 21.22 53.98
N MET A 18 -3.32 22.29 54.55
CA MET A 18 -3.37 23.62 53.93
C MET A 18 -1.98 24.22 53.74
N ALA A 19 -1.09 24.07 54.73
CA ALA A 19 0.29 24.53 54.62
C ALA A 19 1.06 23.76 53.53
N GLN A 20 0.95 22.43 53.46
CA GLN A 20 1.57 21.64 52.38
C GLN A 20 1.03 22.01 50.99
N SER A 21 -0.29 22.21 50.86
CA SER A 21 -0.90 22.62 49.59
C SER A 21 -0.48 24.04 49.18
N PHE A 22 -0.33 24.94 50.14
CA PHE A 22 0.11 26.32 49.91
C PHE A 22 1.60 26.40 49.55
N PHE A 23 2.46 25.63 50.23
CA PHE A 23 3.88 25.56 49.86
C PHE A 23 4.09 24.85 48.53
N GLY A 24 3.36 23.77 48.24
CA GLY A 24 3.37 23.15 46.91
C GLY A 24 2.88 24.11 45.82
N PHE A 25 1.83 24.90 46.09
CA PHE A 25 1.37 25.94 45.16
C PHE A 25 2.42 27.04 44.95
N LEU A 26 3.11 27.49 46.00
CA LEU A 26 4.19 28.47 45.89
C LEU A 26 5.45 27.92 45.19
N GLU A 27 5.74 26.63 45.34
CA GLU A 27 6.83 25.95 44.63
C GLU A 27 6.47 25.80 43.15
N THR A 28 5.23 25.39 42.84
CA THR A 28 4.70 25.35 41.46
C THR A 28 4.65 26.75 40.83
N LEU A 29 4.29 27.79 41.60
CA LEU A 29 4.35 29.19 41.15
C LEU A 29 5.80 29.66 41.00
N GLY A 30 6.71 29.26 41.89
CA GLY A 30 8.13 29.59 41.83
C GLY A 30 8.81 28.95 40.62
N GLU A 31 8.47 27.71 40.30
CA GLU A 31 8.89 27.00 39.09
C GLU A 31 8.23 27.59 37.84
N SER A 32 6.95 27.97 37.89
CA SER A 32 6.23 28.64 36.80
C SER A 32 6.76 30.05 36.51
N VAL A 33 7.06 30.83 37.54
CA VAL A 33 7.65 32.18 37.43
C VAL A 33 9.12 32.09 37.07
N GLY A 34 9.89 31.17 37.66
CA GLY A 34 11.29 30.92 37.31
C GLY A 34 11.45 30.47 35.86
N SER A 35 10.67 29.47 35.43
CA SER A 35 10.64 29.04 34.03
C SER A 35 10.07 30.12 33.09
N GLY A 36 9.14 30.96 33.56
CA GLY A 36 8.61 32.10 32.79
C GLY A 36 9.65 33.21 32.58
N VAL A 37 10.47 33.50 33.60
CA VAL A 37 11.56 34.48 33.52
C VAL A 37 12.68 33.97 32.62
N ASP A 38 13.09 32.70 32.76
CA ASP A 38 14.09 32.08 31.88
C ASP A 38 13.63 32.02 30.42
N LYS A 39 12.36 31.69 30.16
CA LYS A 39 11.77 31.79 28.82
C LYS A 39 11.83 33.21 28.28
N THR A 40 11.48 34.21 29.08
CA THR A 40 11.49 35.62 28.67
C THR A 40 12.90 36.10 28.31
N PHE A 41 13.93 35.72 29.09
CA PHE A 41 15.32 36.03 28.77
C PHE A 41 15.79 35.32 27.49
N GLN A 42 15.45 34.04 27.31
CA GLN A 42 15.73 33.33 26.05
C GLN A 42 15.06 34.00 24.84
N HIS A 43 13.82 34.48 24.96
CA HIS A 43 13.14 35.24 23.89
C HIS A 43 13.86 36.56 23.55
N ILE A 44 14.39 37.26 24.56
CA ILE A 44 15.12 38.53 24.36
C ILE A 44 16.47 38.28 23.69
N ASP A 45 17.25 37.32 24.18
CA ASP A 45 18.58 37.00 23.64
C ASP A 45 18.47 36.46 22.20
N ALA A 46 17.50 35.58 21.93
CA ALA A 46 17.21 35.09 20.60
C ALA A 46 16.75 36.21 19.66
N GLY A 47 15.95 37.16 20.15
CA GLY A 47 15.49 38.31 19.38
C GLY A 47 16.61 39.27 18.98
N LEU A 48 17.58 39.51 19.86
CA LEU A 48 18.75 40.36 19.56
C LEU A 48 19.69 39.69 18.56
N ALA A 49 20.02 38.41 18.77
CA ALA A 49 20.85 37.64 17.84
C ALA A 49 20.19 37.52 16.46
N LEU A 50 18.86 37.34 16.42
CA LEU A 50 18.10 37.33 15.18
C LEU A 50 18.22 38.67 14.45
N GLN A 51 18.02 39.79 15.15
CA GLN A 51 18.07 41.12 14.54
C GLN A 51 19.45 41.41 13.95
N GLU A 52 20.53 41.05 14.65
CA GLU A 52 21.91 41.21 14.15
C GLU A 52 22.13 40.45 12.82
N ILE A 53 21.69 39.19 12.75
CA ILE A 53 21.83 38.39 11.53
C ILE A 53 20.94 38.94 10.40
N LEU A 54 19.72 39.38 10.70
CA LEU A 54 18.82 39.97 9.70
C LEU A 54 19.36 41.30 9.15
N ASP A 55 19.93 42.14 10.00
CA ASP A 55 20.58 43.39 9.60
C ASP A 55 21.81 43.09 8.73
N GLU A 56 22.61 42.08 9.08
CA GLU A 56 23.73 41.63 8.28
C GLU A 56 23.29 41.15 6.89
N ILE A 57 22.24 40.32 6.79
CA ILE A 57 21.68 39.87 5.51
C ILE A 57 21.25 41.06 4.64
N GLN A 58 20.69 42.12 5.24
CA GLN A 58 20.29 43.32 4.52
C GLN A 58 21.50 44.16 4.06
N VAL A 59 22.57 44.20 4.84
CA VAL A 59 23.78 45.01 4.56
C VAL A 59 24.72 44.33 3.57
N VAL A 60 24.89 43.00 3.66
CA VAL A 60 25.81 42.22 2.82
C VAL A 60 25.44 42.29 1.33
N GLY A 61 24.17 42.55 1.00
CA GLY A 61 23.73 42.68 -0.39
C GLY A 61 23.96 41.40 -1.20
N ALA A 62 24.15 41.50 -2.53
CA ALA A 62 24.26 40.36 -3.45
C ALA A 62 25.58 39.56 -3.38
N HIS A 63 26.38 39.67 -2.31
CA HIS A 63 27.65 38.95 -2.18
C HIS A 63 27.43 37.50 -1.69
N GLU A 64 27.26 36.58 -2.64
CA GLU A 64 26.80 35.20 -2.42
C GLU A 64 27.52 34.41 -1.30
N PRO A 65 28.87 34.38 -1.18
CA PRO A 65 29.53 33.66 -0.07
C PRO A 65 29.18 34.15 1.34
N ALA A 66 29.07 35.47 1.52
CA ALA A 66 28.78 36.07 2.82
C ALA A 66 27.30 35.90 3.20
N LEU A 67 26.41 35.92 2.20
CA LEU A 67 25.00 35.58 2.38
C LEU A 67 24.82 34.11 2.81
N VAL A 68 25.53 33.18 2.17
CA VAL A 68 25.50 31.76 2.55
C VAL A 68 25.89 31.59 4.01
N GLU A 69 26.97 32.24 4.46
CA GLU A 69 27.41 32.17 5.85
C GLU A 69 26.39 32.78 6.83
N ALA A 70 25.76 33.90 6.47
CA ALA A 70 24.70 34.51 7.27
C ALA A 70 23.46 33.60 7.37
N TYR A 71 23.05 32.94 6.28
CA TYR A 71 21.94 31.98 6.30
C TYR A 71 22.27 30.71 7.10
N VAL A 72 23.49 30.21 7.03
CA VAL A 72 23.94 29.09 7.86
C VAL A 72 23.93 29.47 9.35
N ARG A 73 24.30 30.71 9.69
CA ARG A 73 24.19 31.22 11.06
C ARG A 73 22.74 31.36 11.50
N LEU A 74 21.85 31.88 10.64
CA LEU A 74 20.42 31.94 10.91
C LEU A 74 19.82 30.55 11.13
N GLU A 75 20.22 29.57 10.32
CA GLU A 75 19.80 28.18 10.47
C GLU A 75 20.25 27.60 11.81
N ARG A 76 21.52 27.81 12.20
CA ARG A 76 22.03 27.36 13.49
C ARG A 76 21.27 28.01 14.65
N LEU A 77 21.03 29.31 14.58
CA LEU A 77 20.25 30.02 15.58
C LEU A 77 18.85 29.42 15.70
N ALA A 78 18.18 29.15 14.57
CA ALA A 78 16.85 28.55 14.55
C ALA A 78 16.83 27.13 15.14
N GLN A 79 17.85 26.31 14.88
CA GLN A 79 17.99 24.96 15.48
C GLN A 79 18.15 24.99 17.00
N GLU A 80 18.76 26.05 17.54
CA GLU A 80 18.97 26.24 18.97
C GLU A 80 17.72 26.79 19.68
N GLN A 81 16.70 27.26 18.94
CA GLN A 81 15.49 27.83 19.52
C GLN A 81 14.40 26.80 19.83
N PRO A 82 13.64 26.99 20.92
CA PRO A 82 12.46 26.19 21.19
C PRO A 82 11.32 26.51 20.19
N PRO A 83 10.42 25.56 19.89
CA PRO A 83 9.33 25.74 18.92
C PRO A 83 8.43 26.97 19.17
N ALA A 84 8.22 27.34 20.44
CA ALA A 84 7.43 28.52 20.79
C ALA A 84 8.06 29.84 20.30
N VAL A 85 9.39 29.97 20.41
CA VAL A 85 10.13 31.15 19.92
C VAL A 85 10.05 31.22 18.39
N LEU A 86 10.22 30.08 17.72
CA LEU A 86 10.14 29.99 16.26
C LEU A 86 8.73 30.32 15.74
N ARG A 87 7.68 29.88 16.44
CA ARG A 87 6.29 30.28 16.14
C ARG A 87 6.14 31.80 16.20
N ASP A 88 6.63 32.44 17.26
CA ASP A 88 6.52 33.90 17.41
C ASP A 88 7.24 34.63 16.26
N TRP A 89 8.36 34.11 15.77
CA TRP A 89 9.05 34.67 14.60
C TRP A 89 8.19 34.64 13.33
N VAL A 90 7.37 33.61 13.18
CA VAL A 90 6.40 33.46 12.07
C VAL A 90 5.21 34.39 12.27
N VAL A 91 4.59 34.37 13.45
CA VAL A 91 3.39 35.16 13.77
C VAL A 91 3.69 36.66 13.69
N ASP A 92 4.84 37.10 14.21
CA ASP A 92 5.30 38.48 14.13
C ASP A 92 5.83 38.87 12.73
N ASN A 93 5.90 37.91 11.80
CA ASN A 93 6.39 38.09 10.43
C ASN A 93 7.79 38.74 10.36
N LYS A 94 8.67 38.39 11.32
CA LYS A 94 10.03 38.96 11.45
C LYS A 94 11.01 38.35 10.46
N VAL A 95 10.96 37.03 10.31
CA VAL A 95 11.97 36.25 9.58
C VAL A 95 11.50 35.90 8.17
N LEU A 96 10.20 35.63 8.02
CA LEU A 96 9.62 35.10 6.79
C LEU A 96 9.87 35.98 5.56
N PRO A 97 9.68 37.33 5.60
CA PRO A 97 9.90 38.17 4.42
C PRO A 97 11.36 38.16 3.98
N VAL A 98 12.29 38.23 4.93
CA VAL A 98 13.73 38.28 4.64
C VAL A 98 14.19 36.98 3.97
N VAL A 99 13.80 35.84 4.55
CA VAL A 99 14.13 34.50 4.01
C VAL A 99 13.48 34.25 2.64
N CYS A 100 12.23 34.68 2.45
CA CYS A 100 11.55 34.50 1.17
C CYS A 100 12.12 35.40 0.07
N ILE A 101 12.43 36.66 0.38
CA ILE A 101 13.06 37.59 -0.57
C ILE A 101 14.44 37.06 -0.96
N ALA A 102 15.21 36.59 0.02
CA ALA A 102 16.48 35.92 -0.22
C ALA A 102 16.31 34.74 -1.18
N LEU A 103 15.34 33.84 -0.92
CA LEU A 103 15.06 32.70 -1.79
C LEU A 103 14.76 33.11 -3.24
N CYS A 104 14.06 34.23 -3.45
CA CYS A 104 13.80 34.77 -4.80
C CYS A 104 15.07 35.24 -5.50
N GLN A 105 16.02 35.80 -4.75
CA GLN A 105 17.26 36.38 -5.26
C GLN A 105 18.32 35.33 -5.59
N LEU A 106 18.22 34.13 -5.01
CA LEU A 106 19.27 33.11 -5.09
C LEU A 106 19.47 32.47 -6.47
N GLY A 107 18.66 32.76 -7.49
CA GLY A 107 18.96 32.35 -8.88
C GLY A 107 19.34 30.86 -9.01
N SER A 108 20.62 30.59 -9.36
CA SER A 108 21.22 29.25 -9.49
C SER A 108 22.07 28.80 -8.29
N ALA A 109 22.10 29.56 -7.19
CA ALA A 109 22.89 29.30 -5.98
C ALA A 109 22.25 28.20 -5.12
N ARG A 110 22.48 26.94 -5.48
CA ARG A 110 21.79 25.78 -4.90
C ARG A 110 22.09 25.54 -3.41
N SER A 111 23.29 25.89 -2.92
CA SER A 111 23.65 25.64 -1.51
C SER A 111 22.94 26.57 -0.52
N ALA A 112 22.82 27.86 -0.86
CA ALA A 112 22.07 28.83 -0.06
C ALA A 112 20.58 28.52 -0.05
N ALA A 113 20.03 28.10 -1.20
CA ALA A 113 18.63 27.71 -1.31
C ALA A 113 18.30 26.54 -0.37
N GLY A 114 19.25 25.61 -0.20
CA GLY A 114 19.16 24.55 0.79
C GLY A 114 19.01 25.09 2.21
N ALA A 115 19.93 25.92 2.69
CA ALA A 115 19.84 26.49 4.05
C ALA A 115 18.52 27.24 4.31
N LEU A 116 18.06 28.04 3.33
CA LEU A 116 16.76 28.72 3.45
C LEU A 116 15.58 27.74 3.49
N ALA A 117 15.62 26.66 2.70
CA ALA A 117 14.60 25.61 2.74
C ALA A 117 14.49 24.99 4.14
N ARG A 118 15.63 24.70 4.78
CA ARG A 118 15.67 24.14 6.14
C ARG A 118 15.11 25.12 7.16
N ILE A 119 15.46 26.39 7.06
CA ILE A 119 14.89 27.44 7.93
C ILE A 119 13.38 27.50 7.77
N LEU A 120 12.86 27.58 6.55
CA LEU A 120 11.42 27.65 6.29
C LEU A 120 10.68 26.40 6.78
N ASP A 121 11.26 25.22 6.61
CA ASP A 121 10.68 23.98 7.12
C ASP A 121 10.68 23.94 8.66
N MET A 122 11.77 24.35 9.34
CA MET A 122 11.80 24.47 10.81
C MET A 122 10.75 25.43 11.34
N LEU A 123 10.53 26.57 10.66
CA LEU A 123 9.47 27.51 11.00
C LEU A 123 8.08 26.88 10.83
N GLY A 124 7.87 26.11 9.77
CA GLY A 124 6.62 25.36 9.57
C GLY A 124 6.40 24.25 10.60
N GLU A 125 7.45 23.49 10.92
CA GLU A 125 7.41 22.42 11.92
C GLU A 125 7.14 22.97 13.34
N ALA A 126 7.65 24.17 13.64
CA ALA A 126 7.34 24.86 14.89
C ALA A 126 5.84 25.17 15.01
N LEU A 127 5.16 25.50 13.91
CA LEU A 127 3.71 25.67 13.91
C LEU A 127 2.99 24.34 14.19
N ASP A 128 3.43 23.25 13.56
CA ASP A 128 2.81 21.92 13.75
C ASP A 128 2.96 21.41 15.20
N LYS A 129 4.07 21.73 15.87
CA LYS A 129 4.39 21.28 17.24
C LYS A 129 3.79 22.14 18.34
N THR A 130 3.24 23.31 17.99
CA THR A 130 2.62 24.23 18.95
C THR A 130 1.11 24.23 18.77
N GLU A 131 0.35 24.67 19.78
CA GLU A 131 -1.11 24.84 19.69
C GLU A 131 -1.45 26.02 18.77
N THR A 132 -1.20 25.85 17.48
CA THR A 132 -1.50 26.84 16.43
C THR A 132 -2.92 26.66 15.91
N THR A 133 -3.52 27.77 15.51
CA THR A 133 -4.85 27.72 14.88
C THR A 133 -4.73 27.37 13.39
N PRO A 134 -5.75 26.73 12.79
CA PRO A 134 -5.78 26.50 11.34
C PRO A 134 -5.60 27.79 10.52
N GLU A 135 -6.04 28.94 11.05
CA GLU A 135 -5.86 30.25 10.44
C GLU A 135 -4.39 30.71 10.42
N GLU A 136 -3.61 30.40 11.46
CA GLU A 136 -2.18 30.72 11.52
C GLU A 136 -1.40 29.91 10.48
N ILE A 137 -1.70 28.61 10.34
CA ILE A 137 -1.07 27.74 9.34
C ILE A 137 -1.41 28.22 7.92
N LYS A 138 -2.69 28.57 7.69
CA LYS A 138 -3.12 29.16 6.42
C LYS A 138 -2.44 30.50 6.16
N GLY A 139 -2.33 31.37 7.17
CA GLY A 139 -1.66 32.66 7.07
C GLY A 139 -0.17 32.52 6.71
N PHE A 140 0.52 31.57 7.32
CA PHE A 140 1.90 31.21 6.98
C PHE A 140 2.03 30.77 5.52
N ALA A 141 1.17 29.86 5.07
CA ALA A 141 1.13 29.38 3.69
C ALA A 141 0.91 30.52 2.67
N GLU A 142 -0.06 31.40 2.93
CA GLU A 142 -0.35 32.56 2.08
C GLU A 142 0.79 33.58 2.05
N GLN A 143 1.42 33.84 3.19
CA GLN A 143 2.58 34.74 3.28
C GLN A 143 3.79 34.16 2.52
N LEU A 144 4.08 32.87 2.68
CA LEU A 144 5.11 32.19 1.92
C LEU A 144 4.91 32.36 0.42
N VAL A 145 3.72 32.06 -0.09
CA VAL A 145 3.41 32.25 -1.51
C VAL A 145 3.53 33.71 -1.92
N ARG A 146 3.05 34.65 -1.10
CA ARG A 146 3.13 36.09 -1.39
C ARG A 146 4.57 36.58 -1.52
N PHE A 147 5.45 36.21 -0.59
CA PHE A 147 6.83 36.69 -0.56
C PHE A 147 7.78 35.95 -1.50
N THR A 148 7.39 34.78 -2.02
CA THR A 148 8.21 33.95 -2.93
C THR A 148 7.85 34.13 -4.41
N GLU A 149 7.61 35.39 -4.82
CA GLU A 149 7.15 35.73 -6.18
C GLU A 149 5.89 34.95 -6.61
N LYS A 150 4.88 34.93 -5.75
CA LYS A 150 3.65 34.14 -5.93
C LYS A 150 3.93 32.63 -5.96
N GLY A 151 4.84 32.13 -5.13
CA GLY A 151 5.14 30.69 -4.99
C GLY A 151 6.17 30.14 -5.99
N LYS A 152 6.71 30.95 -6.90
CA LYS A 152 7.69 30.48 -7.90
C LYS A 152 8.99 30.02 -7.25
N ALA A 153 9.51 30.80 -6.30
CA ALA A 153 10.77 30.46 -5.63
C ALA A 153 10.62 29.22 -4.73
N MET A 154 9.42 28.95 -4.20
CA MET A 154 9.16 27.75 -3.39
C MET A 154 9.29 26.46 -4.18
N VAL A 155 8.75 26.42 -5.40
CA VAL A 155 8.79 25.19 -6.22
C VAL A 155 10.21 24.88 -6.68
N LYS A 156 11.08 25.90 -6.77
CA LYS A 156 12.50 25.73 -7.08
C LYS A 156 13.30 25.10 -5.93
N VAL A 157 12.76 25.06 -4.72
CA VAL A 157 13.44 24.42 -3.58
C VAL A 157 13.64 22.92 -3.81
N ILE A 158 12.78 22.27 -4.61
CA ILE A 158 12.96 20.85 -4.99
C ILE A 158 14.24 20.66 -5.84
N GLN A 159 14.72 21.71 -6.51
CA GLN A 159 15.90 21.66 -7.39
C GLN A 159 17.24 21.80 -6.64
N VAL A 160 17.24 21.74 -5.31
CA VAL A 160 18.46 21.78 -4.50
C VAL A 160 19.20 20.44 -4.58
N ASP A 161 20.52 20.49 -4.74
CA ASP A 161 21.36 19.28 -4.94
C ASP A 161 21.54 18.43 -3.66
N ASP A 162 21.43 19.06 -2.48
CA ASP A 162 21.59 18.40 -1.19
C ASP A 162 20.32 17.63 -0.81
N VAL A 163 20.45 16.30 -0.62
CA VAL A 163 19.33 15.38 -0.34
C VAL A 163 18.51 15.81 0.87
N LYS A 164 19.19 16.20 1.95
CA LYS A 164 18.55 16.67 3.18
C LYS A 164 17.71 17.92 2.94
N SER A 165 18.28 18.90 2.26
CA SER A 165 17.58 20.14 1.88
C SER A 165 16.42 19.89 0.94
N GLN A 166 16.57 18.97 -0.01
CA GLN A 166 15.52 18.59 -0.95
C GLN A 166 14.33 17.96 -0.19
N ALA A 167 14.60 17.06 0.77
CA ALA A 167 13.58 16.47 1.62
C ALA A 167 12.82 17.53 2.43
N GLN A 168 13.54 18.48 3.05
CA GLN A 168 12.94 19.59 3.81
C GLN A 168 12.15 20.56 2.91
N GLY A 169 12.62 20.78 1.68
CA GLY A 169 11.88 21.51 0.66
C GLY A 169 10.54 20.86 0.32
N LEU A 170 10.54 19.54 0.14
CA LEU A 170 9.33 18.76 -0.10
C LEU A 170 8.41 18.75 1.12
N ALA A 171 8.96 18.65 2.34
CA ALA A 171 8.19 18.75 3.59
C ALA A 171 7.47 20.11 3.69
N LEU A 172 8.17 21.20 3.40
CA LEU A 172 7.60 22.54 3.35
C LEU A 172 6.48 22.65 2.31
N LEU A 173 6.70 22.13 1.09
CA LEU A 173 5.68 22.16 0.04
C LEU A 173 4.46 21.31 0.42
N ARG A 174 4.66 20.14 1.03
CA ARG A 174 3.58 19.28 1.55
C ARG A 174 2.70 20.03 2.56
N ARG A 175 3.31 20.83 3.43
CA ARG A 175 2.61 21.65 4.43
C ARG A 175 1.81 22.80 3.80
N VAL A 176 2.37 23.46 2.79
CA VAL A 176 1.80 24.69 2.21
C VAL A 176 0.80 24.41 1.08
N TYR A 177 0.95 23.29 0.37
CA TYR A 177 0.14 22.92 -0.79
C TYR A 177 -1.37 22.86 -0.52
N PRO A 178 -1.87 22.25 0.57
CA PRO A 178 -3.31 22.20 0.85
C PRO A 178 -3.98 23.58 0.95
N HIS A 179 -3.22 24.60 1.39
CA HIS A 179 -3.73 25.95 1.60
C HIS A 179 -3.59 26.86 0.37
N THR A 180 -2.70 26.51 -0.57
CA THR A 180 -2.34 27.37 -1.71
C THR A 180 -2.26 26.60 -3.04
N LYS A 181 -3.02 25.51 -3.12
CA LYS A 181 -3.03 24.52 -4.20
C LYS A 181 -2.96 25.15 -5.59
N GLU A 182 -3.90 26.03 -5.92
CA GLU A 182 -4.01 26.62 -7.27
C GLU A 182 -2.73 27.35 -7.72
N VAL A 183 -2.06 28.05 -6.79
CA VAL A 183 -0.87 28.85 -7.10
C VAL A 183 0.36 27.96 -7.23
N LEU A 184 0.60 27.08 -6.25
CA LEU A 184 1.76 26.20 -6.27
C LEU A 184 1.70 25.19 -7.41
N HIS A 185 0.52 24.63 -7.65
CA HIS A 185 0.26 23.74 -8.78
C HIS A 185 0.61 24.42 -10.10
N ARG A 186 0.06 25.62 -10.38
CA ARG A 186 0.36 26.35 -11.62
C ARG A 186 1.85 26.63 -11.81
N ASN A 187 2.56 26.95 -10.73
CA ASN A 187 3.99 27.23 -10.82
C ASN A 187 4.84 25.97 -11.00
N LEU A 188 4.43 24.83 -10.43
CA LEU A 188 5.08 23.54 -10.63
C LEU A 188 5.12 23.18 -12.12
N PHE A 189 4.00 23.32 -12.84
CA PHE A 189 3.97 23.04 -14.29
C PHE A 189 4.59 24.14 -15.15
N ALA A 190 4.67 25.37 -14.63
CA ALA A 190 5.35 26.44 -15.33
C ALA A 190 6.87 26.29 -15.33
N ASP A 191 7.44 25.47 -14.43
CA ASP A 191 8.88 25.20 -14.33
C ASP A 191 9.20 23.71 -14.56
N PRO A 192 9.54 23.31 -15.82
CA PRO A 192 9.87 21.93 -16.15
C PRO A 192 10.98 21.32 -15.29
N LYS A 193 11.93 22.15 -14.82
CA LYS A 193 13.05 21.68 -13.99
C LYS A 193 12.60 21.23 -12.60
N SER A 194 11.53 21.82 -12.05
CA SER A 194 10.99 21.38 -10.77
C SER A 194 10.29 20.04 -10.88
N VAL A 195 9.58 19.79 -11.99
CA VAL A 195 8.98 18.49 -12.25
C VAL A 195 10.06 17.43 -12.51
N GLU A 196 11.07 17.77 -13.30
CA GLU A 196 12.24 16.90 -13.52
C GLU A 196 12.95 16.55 -12.21
N ALA A 197 13.20 17.53 -11.34
CA ALA A 197 13.82 17.30 -10.04
C ALA A 197 12.94 16.41 -9.13
N LEU A 198 11.62 16.59 -9.14
CA LEU A 198 10.69 15.74 -8.39
C LEU A 198 10.72 14.29 -8.89
N MET A 199 10.72 14.08 -10.20
CA MET A 199 10.82 12.74 -10.79
C MET A 199 12.19 12.11 -10.54
N GLN A 200 13.27 12.89 -10.58
CA GLN A 200 14.61 12.43 -10.23
C GLN A 200 14.71 12.01 -8.76
N SER A 201 14.06 12.73 -7.83
CA SER A 201 13.96 12.31 -6.42
C SER A 201 13.25 10.97 -6.31
N LEU A 202 12.11 10.80 -6.99
CA LEU A 202 11.34 9.55 -7.00
C LEU A 202 12.16 8.38 -7.56
N GLU A 203 12.85 8.59 -8.67
CA GLU A 203 13.72 7.58 -9.29
C GLU A 203 14.88 7.20 -8.36
N THR A 204 15.51 8.20 -7.73
CA THR A 204 16.63 7.99 -6.80
C THR A 204 16.21 7.10 -5.62
N VAL A 205 15.04 7.35 -5.04
CA VAL A 205 14.52 6.54 -3.92
C VAL A 205 13.95 5.19 -4.41
N GLY A 206 13.40 5.12 -5.62
CA GLY A 206 12.94 3.85 -6.22
C GLY A 206 14.10 2.87 -6.48
N ASN A 207 15.25 3.40 -6.91
CA ASN A 207 16.40 2.60 -7.36
C ASN A 207 17.46 2.31 -6.28
N SER A 208 17.34 2.90 -5.09
CA SER A 208 18.32 2.73 -4.01
C SER A 208 17.69 2.07 -2.78
N PRO A 209 18.37 1.14 -2.09
CA PRO A 209 17.90 0.60 -0.81
C PRO A 209 18.03 1.65 0.30
N TRP A 210 16.94 2.35 0.63
CA TRP A 210 16.92 3.43 1.65
C TRP A 210 16.16 3.07 2.93
N ALA A 211 15.43 1.95 2.95
CA ALA A 211 14.55 1.57 4.06
C ALA A 211 15.30 1.23 5.38
N ASN A 212 16.63 1.30 5.39
CA ASN A 212 17.49 1.07 6.57
C ASN A 212 17.85 2.35 7.34
N GLY A 213 17.23 3.48 7.00
CA GLY A 213 17.45 4.78 7.64
C GLY A 213 18.44 5.70 6.91
N GLY A 214 18.42 6.98 7.27
CA GLY A 214 19.29 8.02 6.72
C GLY A 214 18.55 9.08 5.89
N GLU A 215 19.30 9.91 5.18
CA GLU A 215 18.76 11.07 4.45
C GLU A 215 17.83 10.66 3.29
N LEU A 216 18.09 9.53 2.64
CA LEU A 216 17.22 9.01 1.59
C LEU A 216 15.86 8.52 2.11
N THR A 217 15.78 8.10 3.38
CA THR A 217 14.50 7.74 4.00
C THR A 217 13.59 8.96 4.12
N GLU A 218 14.14 10.07 4.60
CA GLU A 218 13.40 11.32 4.74
C GLU A 218 12.99 11.87 3.37
N LEU A 219 13.91 11.84 2.38
CA LEU A 219 13.58 12.22 1.02
C LEU A 219 12.44 11.38 0.46
N CYS A 220 12.45 10.05 0.67
CA CYS A 220 11.39 9.17 0.19
C CYS A 220 10.04 9.49 0.85
N ILE A 221 10.00 9.66 2.18
CA ILE A 221 8.78 10.01 2.91
C ILE A 221 8.18 11.27 2.32
N GLN A 222 8.96 12.35 2.23
CA GLN A 222 8.45 13.64 1.78
C GLN A 222 8.09 13.64 0.30
N CYS A 223 8.86 12.96 -0.55
CA CYS A 223 8.59 12.84 -1.98
C CYS A 223 7.28 12.10 -2.24
N VAL A 224 7.09 10.93 -1.65
CA VAL A 224 5.89 10.10 -1.86
C VAL A 224 4.65 10.78 -1.29
N SER A 225 4.72 11.32 -0.07
CA SER A 225 3.58 12.01 0.52
C SER A 225 3.23 13.29 -0.25
N PHE A 226 4.22 14.03 -0.78
CA PHE A 226 3.94 15.17 -1.65
C PHE A 226 3.27 14.74 -2.96
N LEU A 227 3.76 13.69 -3.62
CA LEU A 227 3.15 13.11 -4.82
C LEU A 227 1.69 12.70 -4.57
N CYS A 228 1.40 12.08 -3.42
CA CYS A 228 0.04 11.67 -3.05
C CYS A 228 -0.92 12.87 -2.91
N LEU A 229 -0.42 14.04 -2.54
CA LEU A 229 -1.21 15.28 -2.47
C LEU A 229 -1.44 15.93 -3.84
N VAL A 230 -0.45 15.89 -4.74
CA VAL A 230 -0.51 16.63 -6.01
C VAL A 230 -1.16 15.82 -7.14
N THR A 231 -1.05 14.49 -7.13
CA THR A 231 -1.51 13.59 -8.20
C THR A 231 -3.04 13.48 -8.37
N PRO A 232 -3.90 13.49 -7.33
CA PRO A 232 -5.33 13.14 -7.48
C PRO A 232 -6.10 14.00 -8.49
N ASP A 233 -5.72 15.26 -8.63
CA ASP A 233 -6.48 16.29 -9.34
C ASP A 233 -5.75 16.84 -10.57
N ASP A 234 -4.68 16.16 -11.00
CA ASP A 234 -3.81 16.64 -12.08
C ASP A 234 -3.57 15.58 -13.15
N HIS A 235 -4.10 15.83 -14.35
CA HIS A 235 -3.92 14.94 -15.48
C HIS A 235 -2.51 15.01 -16.08
N ASP A 236 -1.94 16.21 -16.20
CA ASP A 236 -0.64 16.41 -16.83
C ASP A 236 0.47 15.80 -15.97
N LEU A 237 0.37 15.96 -14.65
CA LEU A 237 1.29 15.32 -13.72
C LEU A 237 1.18 13.80 -13.76
N GLN A 238 -0.03 13.24 -13.78
CA GLN A 238 -0.24 11.80 -13.92
C GLN A 238 0.42 11.27 -15.19
N MET A 239 0.33 11.99 -16.31
CA MET A 239 1.03 11.64 -17.54
C MET A 239 2.54 11.67 -17.37
N ILE A 240 3.09 12.73 -16.76
CA ILE A 240 4.53 12.88 -16.56
C ILE A 240 5.07 11.75 -15.67
N ILE A 241 4.45 11.52 -14.50
CA ILE A 241 4.83 10.45 -13.57
C ILE A 241 4.80 9.09 -14.28
N THR A 242 3.74 8.81 -15.05
CA THR A 242 3.63 7.56 -15.82
C THR A 242 4.75 7.44 -16.85
N SER A 243 5.04 8.50 -17.60
CA SER A 243 5.98 8.47 -18.73
C SER A 243 7.45 8.38 -18.32
N GLN A 244 7.78 8.68 -17.07
CA GLN A 244 9.14 8.68 -16.51
C GLN A 244 9.31 7.57 -15.46
N ASP A 245 8.76 6.38 -15.73
CA ASP A 245 8.90 5.20 -14.87
C ASP A 245 8.46 5.38 -13.40
N GLY A 246 7.66 6.41 -13.10
CA GLY A 246 7.24 6.70 -11.74
C GLY A 246 6.40 5.59 -11.12
N VAL A 247 5.64 4.83 -11.92
CA VAL A 247 4.90 3.66 -11.41
C VAL A 247 5.85 2.55 -10.94
N GLU A 248 6.94 2.32 -11.67
CA GLU A 248 7.96 1.33 -11.27
C GLU A 248 8.63 1.74 -9.96
N ALA A 249 9.05 3.01 -9.88
CA ALA A 249 9.68 3.56 -8.68
C ALA A 249 8.75 3.48 -7.46
N LEU A 250 7.46 3.80 -7.61
CA LEU A 250 6.47 3.69 -6.52
C LEU A 250 6.25 2.24 -6.08
N LEU A 251 6.17 1.28 -7.01
CA LEU A 251 6.06 -0.14 -6.67
C LEU A 251 7.33 -0.66 -5.99
N ALA A 252 8.51 -0.22 -6.46
CA ALA A 252 9.79 -0.55 -5.85
C ALA A 252 9.88 -0.04 -4.41
N ILE A 253 9.42 1.19 -4.15
CA ILE A 253 9.31 1.77 -2.79
C ILE A 253 8.46 0.87 -1.89
N VAL A 254 7.28 0.44 -2.33
CA VAL A 254 6.42 -0.46 -1.56
C VAL A 254 7.14 -1.79 -1.30
N ALA A 255 7.76 -2.39 -2.32
CA ALA A 255 8.47 -3.66 -2.20
C ALA A 255 9.70 -3.57 -1.26
N GLN A 256 10.32 -2.40 -1.12
CA GLN A 256 11.42 -2.16 -0.17
C GLN A 256 10.93 -1.94 1.27
N VAL A 257 9.84 -1.21 1.46
CA VAL A 257 9.29 -0.89 2.78
C VAL A 257 8.73 -2.12 3.48
N VAL A 258 8.04 -2.98 2.73
CA VAL A 258 7.30 -4.12 3.29
C VAL A 258 8.20 -5.10 4.07
N PRO A 259 9.40 -5.50 3.58
CA PRO A 259 10.33 -6.28 4.39
C PRO A 259 10.91 -5.49 5.58
N ALA A 260 11.13 -4.19 5.42
CA ALA A 260 11.73 -3.32 6.45
C ALA A 260 10.74 -2.93 7.56
N SER A 261 9.43 -3.10 7.36
CA SER A 261 8.41 -2.71 8.33
C SER A 261 8.46 -3.50 9.63
N ALA A 262 9.13 -4.66 9.64
CA ALA A 262 9.40 -5.43 10.86
C ALA A 262 10.31 -4.66 11.84
N SER A 263 11.29 -3.91 11.32
CA SER A 263 12.17 -3.05 12.12
C SER A 263 11.67 -1.61 12.26
N THR A 264 10.92 -1.11 11.27
CA THR A 264 10.51 0.30 11.23
C THR A 264 9.04 0.45 10.77
N PRO A 265 8.06 0.22 11.68
CA PRO A 265 6.63 0.27 11.37
C PRO A 265 6.15 1.58 10.74
N ALA A 266 6.74 2.71 11.13
CA ALA A 266 6.37 4.03 10.62
C ALA A 266 6.52 4.17 9.09
N LEU A 267 7.35 3.33 8.45
CA LEU A 267 7.50 3.34 6.99
C LEU A 267 6.28 2.79 6.26
N LEU A 268 5.39 2.05 6.93
CA LEU A 268 4.16 1.53 6.31
C LEU A 268 3.25 2.64 5.78
N ASP A 269 3.30 3.84 6.36
CA ASP A 269 2.59 5.01 5.83
C ASP A 269 3.13 5.44 4.46
N VAL A 270 4.44 5.32 4.23
CA VAL A 270 5.06 5.58 2.94
C VAL A 270 4.62 4.55 1.90
N ALA A 271 4.58 3.26 2.28
CA ALA A 271 4.06 2.23 1.40
C ALA A 271 2.57 2.45 1.06
N PHE A 272 1.78 2.90 2.03
CA PHE A 272 0.39 3.23 1.82
C PHE A 272 0.22 4.40 0.85
N ASP A 273 0.96 5.49 1.05
CA ASP A 273 0.93 6.66 0.16
C ASP A 273 1.41 6.28 -1.26
N ALA A 274 2.47 5.48 -1.37
CA ALA A 274 3.00 5.03 -2.66
C ALA A 274 2.00 4.15 -3.41
N ALA A 275 1.40 3.16 -2.73
CA ALA A 275 0.35 2.32 -3.32
C ALA A 275 -0.87 3.15 -3.73
N THR A 276 -1.23 4.16 -2.93
CA THR A 276 -2.33 5.08 -3.22
C THR A 276 -2.04 5.91 -4.46
N CYS A 277 -0.81 6.44 -4.62
CA CYS A 277 -0.38 7.10 -5.85
C CYS A 277 -0.54 6.19 -7.07
N VAL A 278 -0.10 4.93 -7.00
CA VAL A 278 -0.26 3.96 -8.09
C VAL A 278 -1.74 3.75 -8.44
N LEU A 279 -2.59 3.59 -7.43
CA LEU A 279 -4.05 3.45 -7.65
C LEU A 279 -4.63 4.70 -8.32
N GLN A 280 -4.23 5.90 -7.91
CA GLN A 280 -4.69 7.14 -8.52
C GLN A 280 -4.29 7.23 -10.00
N LEU A 281 -3.05 6.87 -10.32
CA LEU A 281 -2.52 6.83 -11.69
C LEU A 281 -3.32 5.83 -12.54
N VAL A 282 -3.55 4.61 -12.04
CA VAL A 282 -4.20 3.54 -12.80
C VAL A 282 -5.72 3.75 -12.93
N ARG A 283 -6.40 4.24 -11.90
CA ARG A 283 -7.87 4.29 -11.85
C ARG A 283 -8.48 5.31 -12.81
N ARG A 284 -7.76 6.39 -13.12
CA ARG A 284 -8.30 7.52 -13.90
C ARG A 284 -7.67 7.68 -15.28
N HIS A 285 -6.67 6.86 -15.61
CA HIS A 285 -5.78 7.17 -16.73
C HIS A 285 -5.48 5.97 -17.64
N ALA A 286 -6.13 5.93 -18.80
CA ALA A 286 -5.94 4.89 -19.82
C ALA A 286 -4.50 4.73 -20.29
N ILE A 287 -3.77 5.85 -20.43
CA ILE A 287 -2.37 5.83 -20.85
C ILE A 287 -1.52 5.20 -19.74
N ALA A 288 -1.83 5.44 -18.46
CA ALA A 288 -1.13 4.80 -17.35
C ALA A 288 -1.36 3.29 -17.33
N GLN A 289 -2.59 2.85 -17.54
CA GLN A 289 -2.91 1.42 -17.67
C GLN A 289 -2.16 0.78 -18.85
N LYS A 290 -2.16 1.44 -20.02
CA LYS A 290 -1.42 0.98 -21.20
C LYS A 290 0.09 0.91 -20.96
N TYR A 291 0.64 1.91 -20.25
CA TYR A 291 2.04 1.97 -19.86
C TYR A 291 2.41 0.83 -18.91
N VAL A 292 1.66 0.68 -17.81
CA VAL A 292 1.86 -0.39 -16.80
C VAL A 292 1.93 -1.76 -17.47
N ARG A 293 1.06 -2.00 -18.45
CA ARG A 293 1.11 -3.22 -19.27
C ARG A 293 2.35 -3.26 -20.17
N GLY A 294 2.55 -2.22 -20.98
CA GLY A 294 3.59 -2.20 -22.03
C GLY A 294 5.03 -2.24 -21.48
N ALA A 295 5.24 -1.65 -20.30
CA ALA A 295 6.52 -1.62 -19.60
C ALA A 295 6.75 -2.85 -18.69
N GLY A 296 5.80 -3.80 -18.63
CA GLY A 296 5.95 -5.01 -17.82
C GLY A 296 5.73 -4.82 -16.31
N GLN A 297 5.19 -3.68 -15.87
CA GLN A 297 5.01 -3.35 -14.45
C GLN A 297 4.01 -4.26 -13.71
N LEU A 298 3.24 -5.06 -14.45
CA LEU A 298 2.37 -6.10 -13.88
C LEU A 298 3.17 -7.14 -13.07
N SER A 299 4.40 -7.48 -13.47
CA SER A 299 5.25 -8.38 -12.68
C SER A 299 5.71 -7.73 -11.39
N SER A 300 6.07 -6.45 -11.43
CA SER A 300 6.46 -5.66 -10.26
C SER A 300 5.30 -5.57 -9.26
N LEU A 301 4.07 -5.39 -9.74
CA LEU A 301 2.87 -5.39 -8.90
C LEU A 301 2.66 -6.73 -8.17
N VAL A 302 2.73 -7.86 -8.88
CA VAL A 302 2.56 -9.18 -8.23
C VAL A 302 3.72 -9.49 -7.28
N GLN A 303 4.95 -9.12 -7.63
CA GLN A 303 6.10 -9.29 -6.75
C GLN A 303 5.94 -8.46 -5.47
N THR A 304 5.42 -7.24 -5.57
CA THR A 304 5.13 -6.37 -4.42
C THR A 304 4.05 -7.00 -3.52
N MET A 305 3.00 -7.55 -4.11
CA MET A 305 1.97 -8.30 -3.38
C MET A 305 2.55 -9.52 -2.67
N ARG A 306 3.44 -10.28 -3.32
CA ARG A 306 4.16 -11.41 -2.73
C ARG A 306 4.98 -11.00 -1.52
N CYS A 307 5.73 -9.90 -1.61
CA CYS A 307 6.46 -9.34 -0.47
C CYS A 307 5.52 -9.04 0.71
N ALA A 308 4.35 -8.47 0.44
CA ALA A 308 3.37 -8.13 1.47
C ALA A 308 2.75 -9.37 2.13
N VAL A 309 2.37 -10.38 1.34
CA VAL A 309 1.89 -11.67 1.88
C VAL A 309 2.96 -12.34 2.74
N GLY A 310 4.20 -12.36 2.27
CA GLY A 310 5.34 -12.90 3.03
C GLY A 310 5.56 -12.18 4.36
N ALA A 311 5.48 -10.84 4.36
CA ALA A 311 5.65 -10.04 5.57
C ALA A 311 4.52 -10.26 6.60
N VAL A 312 3.25 -10.35 6.18
CA VAL A 312 2.14 -10.70 7.09
C VAL A 312 2.26 -12.14 7.61
N SER A 313 2.79 -13.05 6.80
CA SER A 313 2.94 -14.46 7.16
C SER A 313 4.07 -14.72 8.15
N ALA A 314 5.03 -13.79 8.30
CA ALA A 314 6.18 -13.97 9.17
C ALA A 314 5.87 -13.85 10.69
N GLU A 315 4.62 -13.57 11.08
CA GLU A 315 4.12 -13.49 12.48
C GLU A 315 4.90 -12.55 13.44
N MET A 316 5.79 -11.71 12.90
CA MET A 316 6.69 -10.82 13.67
C MET A 316 6.18 -9.37 13.77
N LEU A 317 5.04 -9.06 13.16
CA LEU A 317 4.50 -7.70 13.09
C LEU A 317 3.55 -7.41 14.25
N SER A 318 3.55 -6.17 14.72
CA SER A 318 2.54 -5.69 15.67
C SER A 318 1.14 -5.70 15.03
N PRO A 319 0.04 -5.77 15.81
CA PRO A 319 -1.32 -5.73 15.27
C PRO A 319 -1.61 -4.48 14.42
N GLU A 320 -1.04 -3.33 14.81
CA GLU A 320 -1.16 -2.07 14.06
C GLU A 320 -0.44 -2.17 12.70
N SER A 321 0.80 -2.68 12.68
CA SER A 321 1.54 -2.92 11.44
C SER A 321 0.81 -3.92 10.52
N CYS A 322 0.23 -4.98 11.07
CA CYS A 322 -0.58 -5.93 10.31
C CYS A 322 -1.80 -5.26 9.66
N THR A 323 -2.48 -4.39 10.40
CA THR A 323 -3.64 -3.64 9.88
C THR A 323 -3.21 -2.72 8.74
N ARG A 324 -2.16 -1.93 8.94
CA ARG A 324 -1.67 -1.00 7.92
C ARG A 324 -1.14 -1.71 6.68
N LEU A 325 -0.41 -2.82 6.85
CA LEU A 325 0.05 -3.65 5.74
C LEU A 325 -1.12 -4.29 4.97
N SER A 326 -2.20 -4.67 5.67
CA SER A 326 -3.43 -5.15 5.02
C SER A 326 -4.10 -4.06 4.17
N GLU A 327 -4.05 -2.80 4.61
CA GLU A 327 -4.55 -1.65 3.83
C GLU A 327 -3.70 -1.42 2.57
N VAL A 328 -2.37 -1.44 2.68
CA VAL A 328 -1.45 -1.36 1.53
C VAL A 328 -1.80 -2.43 0.50
N PHE A 329 -1.96 -3.67 0.96
CA PHE A 329 -2.29 -4.77 0.07
C PHE A 329 -3.69 -4.63 -0.57
N SER A 330 -4.68 -4.20 0.20
CA SER A 330 -6.02 -3.89 -0.31
C SER A 330 -5.96 -2.85 -1.43
N ILE A 331 -5.11 -1.82 -1.30
CA ILE A 331 -4.88 -0.85 -2.37
C ILE A 331 -4.25 -1.52 -3.61
N LEU A 332 -3.23 -2.36 -3.43
CA LEU A 332 -2.63 -3.11 -4.55
C LEU A 332 -3.67 -4.00 -5.25
N LEU A 333 -4.60 -4.62 -4.51
CA LEU A 333 -5.69 -5.37 -5.11
C LEU A 333 -6.64 -4.49 -5.90
N HIS A 334 -6.98 -3.30 -5.41
CA HIS A 334 -7.75 -2.32 -6.16
C HIS A 334 -7.02 -1.86 -7.43
N VAL A 335 -5.68 -1.75 -7.41
CA VAL A 335 -4.88 -1.49 -8.61
C VAL A 335 -5.08 -2.62 -9.63
N THR A 336 -4.99 -3.87 -9.20
CA THR A 336 -5.23 -5.04 -10.07
C THR A 336 -6.65 -5.05 -10.62
N SER A 337 -7.67 -4.84 -9.78
CA SER A 337 -9.06 -4.75 -10.25
C SER A 337 -9.25 -3.61 -11.26
N ALA A 338 -8.64 -2.43 -11.03
CA ALA A 338 -8.73 -1.32 -11.97
C ALA A 338 -8.09 -1.63 -13.33
N LEU A 339 -7.04 -2.47 -13.36
CA LEU A 339 -6.42 -2.94 -14.60
C LEU A 339 -7.28 -4.01 -15.32
N LEU A 340 -8.18 -4.69 -14.60
CA LEU A 340 -9.04 -5.75 -15.13
C LEU A 340 -10.47 -5.28 -15.44
N SER A 341 -10.88 -4.11 -14.95
CA SER A 341 -12.20 -3.52 -15.22
C SER A 341 -12.35 -3.17 -16.69
N ASP A 342 -13.56 -3.32 -17.25
CA ASP A 342 -13.89 -2.93 -18.63
C ASP A 342 -14.56 -1.56 -18.62
N ASP A 343 -13.73 -0.51 -18.56
CA ASP A 343 -14.19 0.88 -18.51
C ASP A 343 -14.15 1.53 -19.91
N GLY A 344 -14.04 0.71 -20.98
CA GLY A 344 -13.90 1.16 -22.37
C GLY A 344 -12.53 1.77 -22.73
N MET A 345 -11.65 1.91 -21.75
CA MET A 345 -10.29 2.46 -21.88
C MET A 345 -9.19 1.44 -21.59
N THR A 346 -9.56 0.30 -21.02
CA THR A 346 -8.70 -0.83 -20.66
C THR A 346 -8.70 -1.89 -21.76
N GLU A 347 -7.64 -2.70 -21.80
CA GLU A 347 -7.62 -3.96 -22.54
C GLU A 347 -7.60 -5.11 -21.53
N PRO A 348 -8.73 -5.38 -20.85
CA PRO A 348 -8.78 -6.27 -19.69
C PRO A 348 -8.31 -7.68 -20.02
N ALA A 349 -8.62 -8.18 -21.23
CA ALA A 349 -8.15 -9.46 -21.74
C ALA A 349 -6.61 -9.54 -21.87
N ALA A 350 -5.96 -8.48 -22.34
CA ALA A 350 -4.51 -8.44 -22.49
C ALA A 350 -3.80 -8.32 -21.13
N ASN A 351 -4.37 -7.54 -20.21
CA ASN A 351 -3.89 -7.44 -18.84
C ASN A 351 -4.04 -8.78 -18.11
N ALA A 352 -5.20 -9.43 -18.24
CA ALA A 352 -5.47 -10.73 -17.68
C ALA A 352 -4.51 -11.79 -18.22
N ARG A 353 -4.30 -11.84 -19.53
CA ARG A 353 -3.31 -12.74 -20.14
C ARG A 353 -1.91 -12.53 -19.57
N SER A 354 -1.49 -11.28 -19.39
CA SER A 354 -0.17 -10.97 -18.82
C SER A 354 -0.05 -11.42 -17.37
N PHE A 355 -1.11 -11.22 -16.56
CA PHE A 355 -1.17 -11.69 -15.18
C PHE A 355 -1.11 -13.22 -15.04
N LEU A 356 -1.69 -13.94 -16.02
CA LEU A 356 -1.72 -15.40 -16.04
C LEU A 356 -0.42 -16.02 -16.57
N HIS A 357 0.20 -15.45 -17.60
CA HIS A 357 1.35 -16.06 -18.27
C HIS A 357 2.70 -15.76 -17.61
N ASN A 358 2.91 -14.56 -17.07
CA ASN A 358 4.25 -14.08 -16.72
C ASN A 358 4.43 -13.77 -15.22
N THR A 359 3.36 -13.62 -14.45
CA THR A 359 3.45 -12.94 -13.15
C THR A 359 3.03 -13.77 -11.95
N SER A 360 2.69 -15.06 -12.09
CA SER A 360 2.46 -15.98 -10.95
C SER A 360 1.39 -15.53 -9.93
N LEU A 361 0.38 -14.74 -10.33
CA LEU A 361 -0.69 -14.29 -9.42
C LEU A 361 -1.52 -15.48 -8.88
N LEU A 362 -1.71 -16.50 -9.71
CA LEU A 362 -2.32 -17.77 -9.31
C LEU A 362 -1.53 -18.46 -8.20
N GLU A 363 -0.21 -18.53 -8.32
CA GLU A 363 0.67 -19.12 -7.31
C GLU A 363 0.57 -18.32 -6.01
N LEU A 364 0.69 -16.99 -6.08
CA LEU A 364 0.52 -16.10 -4.93
C LEU A 364 -0.83 -16.36 -4.20
N VAL A 365 -1.95 -16.46 -4.92
CA VAL A 365 -3.26 -16.75 -4.32
C VAL A 365 -3.29 -18.16 -3.71
N SER A 366 -2.92 -19.18 -4.50
CA SER A 366 -3.18 -20.59 -4.19
C SER A 366 -2.19 -21.20 -3.19
N THR A 367 -0.92 -20.81 -3.23
CA THR A 367 0.13 -21.41 -2.40
C THR A 367 0.54 -20.53 -1.23
N GLU A 368 0.44 -19.20 -1.35
CA GLU A 368 0.91 -18.28 -0.32
C GLU A 368 -0.25 -17.67 0.48
N ALA A 369 -1.14 -16.92 -0.17
CA ALA A 369 -2.16 -16.10 0.51
C ALA A 369 -3.26 -16.95 1.20
N LEU A 370 -3.82 -17.95 0.51
CA LEU A 370 -4.87 -18.78 1.11
C LEU A 370 -4.37 -19.64 2.27
N GLN A 371 -3.10 -20.05 2.23
CA GLN A 371 -2.48 -20.90 3.25
C GLN A 371 -1.99 -20.09 4.47
N ALA A 372 -1.72 -18.79 4.31
CA ALA A 372 -1.30 -17.91 5.40
C ALA A 372 -2.40 -17.79 6.47
N ARG A 373 -2.13 -18.30 7.67
CA ARG A 373 -3.09 -18.27 8.80
C ARG A 373 -3.26 -16.87 9.40
N SER A 374 -2.22 -16.04 9.30
CA SER A 374 -2.23 -14.66 9.81
C SER A 374 -3.05 -13.70 8.97
N LEU A 375 -3.40 -14.07 7.72
CA LEU A 375 -4.26 -13.26 6.86
C LEU A 375 -5.73 -13.41 7.25
N GLY A 376 -6.37 -12.27 7.54
CA GLY A 376 -7.78 -12.20 7.89
C GLY A 376 -8.70 -12.72 6.77
N GLU A 377 -9.91 -13.15 7.14
CA GLU A 377 -10.87 -13.73 6.19
C GLU A 377 -11.25 -12.76 5.07
N ASN A 378 -11.54 -11.49 5.41
CA ASN A 378 -11.88 -10.45 4.44
C ASN A 378 -10.79 -10.27 3.37
N PHE A 379 -9.53 -10.38 3.76
CA PHE A 379 -8.39 -10.28 2.85
C PHE A 379 -8.38 -11.44 1.85
N LYS A 380 -8.55 -12.67 2.35
CA LYS A 380 -8.61 -13.87 1.50
C LYS A 380 -9.78 -13.77 0.52
N LEU A 381 -10.93 -13.27 0.96
CA LEU A 381 -12.10 -13.05 0.09
C LEU A 381 -11.83 -12.00 -1.00
N GLN A 382 -11.16 -10.89 -0.68
CA GLN A 382 -10.77 -9.89 -1.68
C GLN A 382 -9.80 -10.49 -2.71
N MET A 383 -8.80 -11.27 -2.28
CA MET A 383 -7.90 -11.98 -3.19
C MET A 383 -8.64 -12.92 -4.13
N ILE A 384 -9.58 -13.70 -3.61
CA ILE A 384 -10.42 -14.61 -4.42
C ILE A 384 -11.26 -13.80 -5.42
N SER A 385 -11.82 -12.65 -5.02
CA SER A 385 -12.59 -11.78 -5.91
C SER A 385 -11.75 -11.23 -7.06
N VAL A 386 -10.55 -10.73 -6.80
CA VAL A 386 -9.64 -10.23 -7.85
C VAL A 386 -9.25 -11.37 -8.80
N PHE A 387 -9.03 -12.56 -8.26
CA PHE A 387 -8.73 -13.74 -9.05
C PHE A 387 -9.93 -14.20 -9.93
N ASP A 388 -11.15 -14.09 -9.43
CA ASP A 388 -12.38 -14.33 -10.19
C ASP A 388 -12.52 -13.32 -11.34
N ASP A 389 -12.30 -12.03 -11.07
CA ASP A 389 -12.33 -10.98 -12.08
C ASP A 389 -11.27 -11.19 -13.17
N LEU A 390 -10.06 -11.61 -12.78
CA LEU A 390 -8.97 -11.96 -13.68
C LEU A 390 -9.38 -13.08 -14.65
N LEU A 391 -9.99 -14.16 -14.12
CA LEU A 391 -10.41 -15.30 -14.93
C LEU A 391 -11.60 -14.96 -15.83
N ARG A 392 -12.49 -14.08 -15.40
CA ARG A 392 -13.58 -13.58 -16.25
C ARG A 392 -13.05 -12.75 -17.41
N ALA A 393 -12.10 -11.87 -17.14
CA ALA A 393 -11.44 -11.01 -18.12
C ALA A 393 -10.54 -11.80 -19.10
N ALA A 394 -9.97 -12.92 -18.67
CA ALA A 394 -9.10 -13.76 -19.49
C ALA A 394 -9.86 -14.41 -20.67
N GLU A 395 -9.23 -14.38 -21.85
CA GLU A 395 -9.70 -15.14 -23.01
C GLU A 395 -9.41 -16.64 -22.86
N GLU A 396 -10.20 -17.46 -23.57
CA GLU A 396 -10.13 -18.93 -23.54
C GLU A 396 -8.70 -19.51 -23.75
N PRO A 397 -7.86 -18.99 -24.67
CA PRO A 397 -6.49 -19.49 -24.84
C PRO A 397 -5.60 -19.24 -23.61
N ALA A 398 -5.78 -18.11 -22.91
CA ALA A 398 -5.02 -17.80 -21.71
C ALA A 398 -5.43 -18.71 -20.54
N ILE A 399 -6.72 -19.06 -20.47
CA ILE A 399 -7.24 -20.04 -19.51
C ILE A 399 -6.69 -21.43 -19.82
N HIS A 400 -6.58 -21.82 -21.09
CA HIS A 400 -5.94 -23.08 -21.46
C HIS A 400 -4.46 -23.12 -21.09
N CYS A 401 -3.71 -22.04 -21.32
CA CYS A 401 -2.31 -21.98 -20.88
C CYS A 401 -2.18 -22.03 -19.34
N LEU A 402 -3.12 -21.43 -18.60
CA LEU A 402 -3.20 -21.58 -17.15
C LEU A 402 -3.42 -23.06 -16.79
N VAL A 403 -4.34 -23.76 -17.44
CA VAL A 403 -4.59 -25.19 -17.20
C VAL A 403 -3.37 -26.05 -17.55
N ASP A 404 -2.71 -25.80 -18.67
CA ASP A 404 -1.49 -26.52 -19.07
C ASP A 404 -0.32 -26.23 -18.09
N SER A 405 -0.23 -25.01 -17.55
CA SER A 405 0.75 -24.68 -16.48
C SER A 405 0.40 -25.30 -15.13
N LEU A 406 -0.89 -25.54 -14.88
CA LEU A 406 -1.43 -26.20 -13.70
C LEU A 406 -1.27 -27.72 -13.75
N GLU A 407 -1.28 -28.34 -14.94
CA GLU A 407 -1.01 -29.78 -15.12
C GLU A 407 0.41 -30.18 -14.67
N GLY A 408 1.33 -29.21 -14.57
CA GLY A 408 2.67 -29.40 -14.00
C GLY A 408 2.86 -28.94 -12.54
N ALA A 409 1.89 -28.27 -11.90
CA ALA A 409 2.13 -27.48 -10.68
C ALA A 409 1.02 -27.53 -9.61
N THR A 410 1.47 -27.41 -8.36
CA THR A 410 0.74 -27.45 -7.07
C THR A 410 -0.46 -26.51 -6.91
N GLY A 411 -0.66 -25.50 -7.77
CA GLY A 411 -1.64 -24.43 -7.54
C GLY A 411 -3.11 -24.86 -7.55
N LEU A 412 -3.55 -25.59 -8.57
CA LEU A 412 -4.95 -26.06 -8.68
C LEU A 412 -5.28 -27.07 -7.58
N ASP A 413 -4.36 -28.00 -7.34
CA ASP A 413 -4.48 -28.98 -6.27
C ASP A 413 -4.50 -28.28 -4.90
N CYS A 414 -3.71 -27.22 -4.69
CA CYS A 414 -3.81 -26.37 -3.51
C CYS A 414 -5.18 -25.69 -3.37
N LEU A 415 -5.78 -25.16 -4.45
CA LEU A 415 -7.13 -24.58 -4.41
C LEU A 415 -8.20 -25.63 -4.06
N ILE A 416 -8.12 -26.83 -4.66
CA ILE A 416 -9.03 -27.94 -4.37
C ILE A 416 -8.86 -28.41 -2.93
N ARG A 417 -7.62 -28.63 -2.48
CA ARG A 417 -7.32 -28.98 -1.09
C ARG A 417 -7.83 -27.92 -0.13
N HIS A 418 -7.71 -26.64 -0.46
CA HIS A 418 -8.24 -25.55 0.37
C HIS A 418 -9.78 -25.59 0.46
N MET A 419 -10.50 -25.86 -0.64
CA MET A 419 -11.96 -26.01 -0.56
C MET A 419 -12.39 -27.24 0.25
N LEU A 420 -11.63 -28.32 0.16
CA LEU A 420 -11.89 -29.57 0.90
C LEU A 420 -11.49 -29.50 2.37
N ASP A 421 -10.61 -28.58 2.75
CA ASP A 421 -10.15 -28.41 4.13
C ASP A 421 -11.32 -27.98 5.03
N PRO A 422 -11.64 -28.74 6.10
CA PRO A 422 -12.69 -28.41 7.05
C PRO A 422 -12.54 -27.04 7.71
N SER A 423 -11.32 -26.53 7.85
CA SER A 423 -11.01 -25.24 8.45
C SER A 423 -11.31 -24.04 7.56
N THR A 424 -11.51 -24.26 6.25
CA THR A 424 -11.89 -23.20 5.31
C THR A 424 -13.33 -22.77 5.54
N SER A 425 -13.54 -21.46 5.67
CA SER A 425 -14.87 -20.89 5.90
C SER A 425 -15.83 -21.15 4.73
N LEU A 426 -17.13 -21.19 5.01
CA LEU A 426 -18.15 -21.31 3.96
C LEU A 426 -18.10 -20.14 2.97
N ALA A 427 -17.75 -18.93 3.43
CA ALA A 427 -17.61 -17.76 2.59
C ALA A 427 -16.47 -17.94 1.57
N GLN A 428 -15.29 -18.39 2.02
CA GLN A 428 -14.15 -18.67 1.14
C GLN A 428 -14.46 -19.79 0.16
N ARG A 429 -15.09 -20.88 0.62
CA ARG A 429 -15.53 -21.97 -0.26
C ARG A 429 -16.46 -21.45 -1.35
N THR A 430 -17.48 -20.69 -0.98
CA THR A 430 -18.45 -20.11 -1.94
C THR A 430 -17.77 -19.18 -2.95
N ALA A 431 -16.81 -18.36 -2.50
CA ALA A 431 -16.05 -17.49 -3.39
C ALA A 431 -15.16 -18.29 -4.35
N LEU A 432 -14.49 -19.35 -3.88
CA LEU A 432 -13.71 -20.25 -4.74
C LEU A 432 -14.60 -21.03 -5.71
N ASP A 433 -15.82 -21.41 -5.33
CA ASP A 433 -16.75 -22.05 -6.24
C ASP A 433 -17.12 -21.17 -7.44
N SER A 434 -17.23 -19.86 -7.24
CA SER A 434 -17.39 -18.88 -8.33
C SER A 434 -16.22 -18.98 -9.34
N VAL A 435 -14.99 -18.98 -8.82
CA VAL A 435 -13.75 -19.13 -9.59
C VAL A 435 -13.72 -20.46 -10.37
N PHE A 436 -14.09 -21.56 -9.71
CA PHE A 436 -14.17 -22.87 -10.35
C PHE A 436 -15.26 -22.94 -11.41
N SER A 437 -16.40 -22.28 -11.20
CA SER A 437 -17.48 -22.22 -12.19
C SER A 437 -17.02 -21.59 -13.51
N VAL A 438 -16.28 -20.48 -13.42
CA VAL A 438 -15.76 -19.75 -14.59
C VAL A 438 -14.72 -20.59 -15.34
N THR A 439 -13.80 -21.22 -14.63
CA THR A 439 -12.72 -22.01 -15.23
C THR A 439 -13.20 -23.36 -15.76
N LEU A 440 -14.05 -24.07 -15.03
CA LEU A 440 -14.65 -25.34 -15.47
C LEU A 440 -15.58 -25.14 -16.65
N GLY A 441 -16.37 -24.07 -16.69
CA GLY A 441 -17.22 -23.77 -17.84
C GLY A 441 -16.46 -23.55 -19.14
N ARG A 442 -15.16 -23.26 -19.08
CA ARG A 442 -14.30 -22.88 -20.22
C ARG A 442 -13.17 -23.89 -20.52
N SER A 443 -13.01 -24.97 -19.74
CA SER A 443 -11.95 -25.95 -19.98
C SER A 443 -12.38 -27.39 -19.69
N GLN A 444 -12.52 -28.19 -20.76
CA GLN A 444 -12.81 -29.62 -20.67
C GLN A 444 -11.66 -30.43 -20.04
N ARG A 445 -10.39 -30.02 -20.27
CA ARG A 445 -9.23 -30.68 -19.63
C ARG A 445 -9.20 -30.47 -18.12
N LEU A 446 -9.55 -29.26 -17.67
CA LEU A 446 -9.64 -28.96 -16.25
C LEU A 446 -10.74 -29.78 -15.59
N GLN A 447 -11.90 -29.86 -16.24
CA GLN A 447 -13.01 -30.73 -15.85
C GLN A 447 -12.56 -32.19 -15.66
N GLU A 448 -11.81 -32.76 -16.61
CA GLU A 448 -11.25 -34.12 -16.52
C GLU A 448 -10.20 -34.26 -15.41
N SER A 449 -9.34 -33.28 -15.21
CA SER A 449 -8.30 -33.30 -14.15
C SER A 449 -8.89 -33.22 -12.74
N ILE A 450 -9.91 -32.39 -12.53
CA ILE A 450 -10.62 -32.33 -11.23
C ILE A 450 -11.33 -33.65 -10.96
N ALA A 451 -11.95 -34.28 -11.97
CA ALA A 451 -12.56 -35.60 -11.80
C ALA A 451 -11.55 -36.63 -11.24
N VAL A 452 -10.35 -36.69 -11.80
CA VAL A 452 -9.27 -37.57 -11.32
C VAL A 452 -8.81 -37.20 -9.91
N ALA A 453 -8.57 -35.92 -9.63
CA ALA A 453 -8.09 -35.46 -8.31
C ALA A 453 -9.08 -35.82 -7.19
N VAL A 454 -10.37 -35.73 -7.46
CA VAL A 454 -11.41 -36.04 -6.49
C VAL A 454 -11.58 -37.56 -6.30
N GLU A 455 -11.40 -38.36 -7.35
CA GLU A 455 -11.32 -39.83 -7.21
C GLU A 455 -10.15 -40.23 -6.30
N THR A 456 -8.98 -39.61 -6.46
CA THR A 456 -7.82 -39.86 -5.58
C THR A 456 -8.04 -39.41 -4.14
N ALA A 457 -8.66 -38.25 -3.92
CA ALA A 457 -8.90 -37.74 -2.57
C ALA A 457 -9.93 -38.57 -1.78
N ASN A 458 -10.84 -39.26 -2.47
CA ASN A 458 -11.87 -40.10 -1.86
C ASN A 458 -11.51 -41.60 -1.85
N ALA A 459 -10.32 -41.98 -2.33
CA ALA A 459 -9.85 -43.35 -2.22
C ALA A 459 -9.65 -43.70 -0.73
N PRO A 460 -10.17 -44.85 -0.25
CA PRO A 460 -9.98 -45.26 1.13
C PRO A 460 -8.47 -45.40 1.43
N PRO A 461 -8.01 -45.02 2.65
CA PRO A 461 -6.60 -45.15 3.01
C PRO A 461 -6.20 -46.63 2.91
N GLY A 462 -5.29 -46.94 1.97
CA GLY A 462 -4.85 -48.31 1.67
C GLY A 462 -5.26 -48.84 0.29
N SER A 463 -6.01 -48.08 -0.52
CA SER A 463 -6.20 -48.39 -1.95
C SER A 463 -4.98 -47.94 -2.75
N GLU A 464 -3.87 -48.67 -2.64
CA GLU A 464 -2.78 -48.54 -3.60
C GLU A 464 -3.35 -48.79 -5.00
N ALA A 465 -3.23 -47.78 -5.87
CA ALA A 465 -3.41 -47.97 -7.30
C ALA A 465 -2.40 -49.03 -7.74
N VAL A 466 -2.88 -50.24 -7.99
CA VAL A 466 -2.09 -51.31 -8.61
C VAL A 466 -1.67 -50.82 -9.98
N GLY A 467 -0.42 -50.33 -10.09
CA GLY A 467 0.20 -49.99 -11.36
C GLY A 467 1.12 -48.77 -11.36
N MET A 468 2.06 -48.65 -10.43
CA MET A 468 3.23 -47.77 -10.58
C MET A 468 4.42 -48.34 -9.80
N ASP A 469 4.92 -49.51 -10.24
CA ASP A 469 6.20 -50.04 -9.78
C ASP A 469 7.31 -49.67 -10.78
N GLY A 470 8.31 -48.94 -10.28
CA GLY A 470 9.71 -49.15 -10.64
C GLY A 470 10.27 -48.33 -11.81
N ILE A 471 10.86 -47.18 -11.49
CA ILE A 471 11.93 -46.57 -12.30
C ILE A 471 13.15 -47.52 -12.24
N GLY A 472 13.30 -48.37 -13.25
CA GLY A 472 14.46 -49.23 -13.47
C GLY A 472 15.01 -49.03 -14.88
N GLN A 473 16.26 -48.58 -14.98
CA GLN A 473 17.00 -48.38 -16.23
C GLN A 473 17.06 -49.66 -17.07
N GLY A 474 16.53 -49.61 -18.29
CA GLY A 474 16.65 -50.66 -19.31
C GLY A 474 16.16 -50.18 -20.69
N PRO A 475 16.74 -50.65 -21.80
CA PRO A 475 16.47 -50.11 -23.15
C PRO A 475 15.06 -50.50 -23.63
N PRO A 476 14.47 -49.74 -24.58
CA PRO A 476 13.05 -49.86 -24.89
C PRO A 476 12.76 -51.16 -25.67
N PRO A 477 11.75 -51.96 -25.30
CA PRO A 477 11.31 -53.03 -26.16
C PRO A 477 10.42 -52.51 -27.28
N ARG A 478 10.61 -53.11 -28.44
CA ARG A 478 9.86 -52.90 -29.69
C ARG A 478 8.35 -53.07 -29.51
N LYS A 479 7.62 -52.18 -30.17
CA LYS A 479 6.20 -52.25 -30.58
C LYS A 479 5.59 -53.66 -30.49
N GLN A 480 4.74 -53.89 -29.50
CA GLN A 480 3.66 -54.86 -29.59
C GLN A 480 2.32 -54.13 -29.50
N SER A 481 1.60 -54.22 -30.62
CA SER A 481 0.22 -53.84 -30.81
C SER A 481 -0.67 -54.67 -29.88
N GLY A 482 -1.01 -54.10 -28.72
CA GLY A 482 -2.07 -54.57 -27.84
C GLY A 482 -2.90 -53.38 -27.42
N ARG A 483 -4.14 -53.30 -27.93
CA ARG A 483 -5.17 -52.36 -27.50
C ARG A 483 -5.44 -52.56 -25.99
N ASN A 484 -4.75 -51.80 -25.14
CA ASN A 484 -5.34 -51.37 -23.87
C ASN A 484 -6.07 -50.08 -24.16
N SER A 485 -7.34 -50.24 -24.49
CA SER A 485 -8.29 -49.16 -24.64
C SER A 485 -8.34 -48.38 -23.33
N ALA A 486 -7.89 -47.13 -23.34
CA ALA A 486 -8.48 -46.13 -22.46
C ALA A 486 -10.01 -46.26 -22.58
N PRO A 487 -10.80 -46.17 -21.49
CA PRO A 487 -12.24 -46.23 -21.61
C PRO A 487 -12.68 -45.12 -22.57
N GLN A 488 -13.13 -45.51 -23.76
CA GLN A 488 -13.73 -44.60 -24.72
C GLN A 488 -15.11 -44.24 -24.17
N PHE A 489 -15.19 -43.11 -23.47
CA PHE A 489 -16.45 -42.52 -23.06
C PHE A 489 -17.11 -41.83 -24.26
N SER A 490 -17.75 -42.61 -25.11
CA SER A 490 -18.64 -42.11 -26.17
C SER A 490 -20.05 -41.97 -25.60
N GLY A 491 -20.28 -40.88 -24.87
CA GLY A 491 -21.58 -40.47 -24.31
C GLY A 491 -21.44 -39.16 -23.55
N PRO A 492 -22.54 -38.45 -23.21
CA PRO A 492 -22.49 -37.15 -22.51
C PRO A 492 -22.00 -37.25 -21.04
N GLY A 493 -21.29 -38.33 -20.68
CA GLY A 493 -21.27 -38.92 -19.34
C GLY A 493 -20.01 -38.79 -18.48
N PRO A 494 -18.76 -38.62 -18.95
CA PRO A 494 -17.60 -38.84 -18.07
C PRO A 494 -17.55 -37.88 -16.86
N LEU A 495 -18.02 -36.65 -17.02
CA LEU A 495 -18.07 -35.63 -15.96
C LEU A 495 -19.25 -35.78 -14.99
N VAL A 496 -20.40 -36.18 -15.52
CA VAL A 496 -21.59 -36.46 -14.70
C VAL A 496 -21.37 -37.75 -13.91
N ASP A 497 -20.70 -38.72 -14.52
CA ASP A 497 -20.33 -39.99 -13.89
C ASP A 497 -19.23 -39.79 -12.84
N ALA A 498 -18.22 -38.95 -13.10
CA ALA A 498 -17.24 -38.54 -12.09
C ALA A 498 -17.92 -37.87 -10.89
N GLY A 499 -18.71 -36.82 -11.11
CA GLY A 499 -19.42 -36.15 -10.02
C GLY A 499 -20.39 -37.07 -9.25
N ARG A 500 -21.06 -38.01 -9.94
CA ARG A 500 -21.92 -39.02 -9.31
C ARG A 500 -21.12 -40.03 -8.50
N SER A 501 -19.96 -40.47 -8.99
CA SER A 501 -19.03 -41.34 -8.27
C SER A 501 -18.51 -40.67 -7.00
N VAL A 502 -18.23 -39.36 -7.05
CA VAL A 502 -17.82 -38.58 -5.88
C VAL A 502 -18.96 -38.48 -4.85
N LEU A 503 -20.19 -38.13 -5.27
CA LEU A 503 -21.35 -38.15 -4.36
C LEU A 503 -21.62 -39.55 -3.79
N ALA A 504 -21.40 -40.61 -4.57
CA ALA A 504 -21.57 -41.97 -4.12
C ALA A 504 -20.50 -42.38 -3.08
N ALA A 505 -19.23 -42.03 -3.31
CA ALA A 505 -18.14 -42.29 -2.38
C ALA A 505 -18.35 -41.55 -1.04
N LEU A 506 -18.77 -40.29 -1.08
CA LEU A 506 -19.01 -39.48 0.12
C LEU A 506 -20.23 -39.92 0.93
N ARG A 507 -21.23 -40.50 0.28
CA ARG A 507 -22.36 -41.15 0.96
C ARG A 507 -21.96 -42.41 1.74
N THR A 508 -20.85 -43.05 1.37
CA THR A 508 -20.36 -44.25 2.05
C THR A 508 -19.41 -43.96 3.21
N THR A 509 -18.90 -42.74 3.33
CA THR A 509 -17.97 -42.30 4.39
C THR A 509 -18.63 -41.42 5.47
N SER A 510 -19.89 -41.01 5.26
CA SER A 510 -20.66 -40.22 6.22
C SER A 510 -21.18 -41.07 7.40
N PRO A 511 -21.01 -40.68 8.68
CA PRO A 511 -21.67 -41.36 9.80
C PRO A 511 -23.20 -41.13 9.77
N PRO A 512 -24.01 -42.01 10.38
CA PRO A 512 -25.46 -41.96 10.25
C PRO A 512 -26.06 -40.67 10.82
N ALA A 513 -26.97 -40.09 10.03
CA ALA A 513 -27.60 -38.80 10.23
C ALA A 513 -28.34 -38.66 11.58
N GLY A 514 -28.11 -37.53 12.24
CA GLY A 514 -28.77 -37.16 13.49
C GLY A 514 -28.76 -35.65 13.75
N SER A 515 -29.23 -34.82 12.81
CA SER A 515 -30.03 -33.62 13.06
C SER A 515 -30.37 -32.91 11.76
N SER A 516 -31.65 -32.66 11.55
CA SER A 516 -32.16 -31.70 10.57
C SER A 516 -32.00 -30.31 11.15
N ASP A 517 -31.04 -29.54 10.64
CA ASP A 517 -31.23 -28.16 10.18
C ASP A 517 -29.89 -27.53 9.75
N SER A 518 -29.84 -27.17 8.47
CA SER A 518 -29.03 -26.09 7.87
C SER A 518 -27.50 -26.06 8.06
N CYS A 519 -26.79 -26.92 7.33
CA CYS A 519 -25.59 -26.64 6.49
C CYS A 519 -25.05 -27.99 6.00
N PRO A 520 -24.47 -28.12 4.80
CA PRO A 520 -23.70 -29.31 4.49
C PRO A 520 -22.44 -29.26 5.36
N SER A 521 -22.48 -29.99 6.49
CA SER A 521 -21.41 -30.06 7.48
C SER A 521 -20.16 -30.79 6.97
N ASP A 522 -20.26 -31.44 5.81
CA ASP A 522 -19.14 -32.10 5.15
C ASP A 522 -18.64 -31.27 3.94
N PRO A 523 -17.43 -30.68 4.03
CA PRO A 523 -16.79 -29.92 2.94
C PRO A 523 -16.71 -30.70 1.63
N ALA A 524 -16.48 -32.01 1.70
CA ALA A 524 -16.31 -32.84 0.53
C ALA A 524 -17.66 -33.09 -0.16
N LEU A 525 -18.75 -33.30 0.59
CA LEU A 525 -20.11 -33.38 0.04
C LEU A 525 -20.55 -32.08 -0.61
N TRP A 526 -20.22 -30.94 -0.01
CA TRP A 526 -20.47 -29.63 -0.59
C TRP A 526 -19.71 -29.46 -1.91
N PHE A 527 -18.41 -29.73 -1.92
CA PHE A 527 -17.59 -29.61 -3.13
C PHE A 527 -18.05 -30.54 -4.25
N ALA A 528 -18.39 -31.79 -3.93
CA ALA A 528 -18.93 -32.75 -4.88
C ALA A 528 -20.26 -32.29 -5.51
N ALA A 529 -21.16 -31.72 -4.70
CA ALA A 529 -22.42 -31.17 -5.17
C ALA A 529 -22.21 -29.96 -6.09
N CYS A 530 -21.30 -29.07 -5.74
CA CYS A 530 -20.93 -27.92 -6.58
C CYS A 530 -20.28 -28.34 -7.90
N LEU A 531 -19.30 -29.25 -7.85
CA LEU A 531 -18.64 -29.81 -9.03
C LEU A 531 -19.65 -30.46 -9.97
N LEU A 532 -20.58 -31.27 -9.45
CA LEU A 532 -21.69 -31.82 -10.21
C LEU A 532 -22.58 -30.74 -10.82
N GLY A 533 -22.93 -29.71 -10.05
CA GLY A 533 -23.69 -28.56 -10.51
C GLY A 533 -23.02 -27.90 -11.72
N HIS A 534 -21.71 -27.67 -11.66
CA HIS A 534 -20.94 -27.09 -12.77
C HIS A 534 -20.83 -28.04 -13.97
N CYS A 535 -20.58 -29.33 -13.75
CA CYS A 535 -20.54 -30.34 -14.80
C CYS A 535 -21.87 -30.44 -15.55
N LEU A 536 -23.00 -30.37 -14.82
CA LEU A 536 -24.34 -30.37 -15.41
C LEU A 536 -24.61 -29.05 -16.16
N ARG A 537 -24.20 -27.89 -15.63
CA ARG A 537 -24.35 -26.59 -16.30
C ARG A 537 -23.46 -26.45 -17.55
N GLY A 538 -22.33 -27.14 -17.59
CA GLY A 538 -21.40 -27.19 -18.72
C GLY A 538 -21.84 -28.11 -19.86
N GLN A 539 -22.87 -28.95 -19.67
CA GLN A 539 -23.33 -29.84 -20.74
C GLN A 539 -23.91 -29.06 -21.93
N PRO A 540 -23.41 -29.27 -23.17
CA PRO A 540 -23.90 -28.58 -24.36
C PRO A 540 -25.41 -28.77 -24.59
N SER A 541 -25.95 -29.92 -24.21
CA SER A 541 -27.38 -30.25 -24.27
C SER A 541 -28.22 -29.37 -23.33
N LEU A 542 -27.73 -29.10 -22.11
CA LEU A 542 -28.39 -28.24 -21.13
C LEU A 542 -28.20 -26.74 -21.44
N GLN A 543 -27.06 -26.34 -22.00
CA GLN A 543 -26.85 -24.99 -22.52
C GLN A 543 -27.75 -24.70 -23.72
N ALA A 544 -27.90 -25.65 -24.64
CA ALA A 544 -28.86 -25.56 -25.76
C ALA A 544 -30.32 -25.50 -25.26
N LEU A 545 -30.65 -26.15 -24.14
CA LEU A 545 -31.96 -26.06 -23.51
C LEU A 545 -32.18 -24.70 -22.82
N ARG A 546 -31.17 -24.15 -22.14
CA ARG A 546 -31.19 -22.80 -21.54
C ARG A 546 -31.39 -21.71 -22.58
N ALA A 547 -30.66 -21.78 -23.69
CA ALA A 547 -30.80 -20.86 -24.81
C ALA A 547 -32.21 -20.90 -25.44
N ARG A 548 -32.91 -22.05 -25.37
CA ARG A 548 -34.27 -22.22 -25.89
C ARG A 548 -35.37 -21.80 -24.93
N HIS A 549 -35.14 -21.78 -23.61
CA HIS A 549 -36.19 -21.58 -22.61
C HIS A 549 -36.08 -20.31 -21.75
N GLY A 550 -34.97 -19.56 -21.84
CA GLY A 550 -34.79 -18.30 -21.13
C GLY A 550 -34.56 -18.47 -19.61
N GLN A 551 -33.66 -17.64 -19.05
CA GLN A 551 -33.10 -17.74 -17.70
C GLN A 551 -34.14 -18.00 -16.58
N ARG A 552 -35.30 -17.34 -16.63
CA ARG A 552 -36.30 -17.35 -15.55
C ARG A 552 -37.00 -18.69 -15.29
N LYS A 553 -37.01 -19.62 -16.25
CA LYS A 553 -37.73 -20.90 -16.11
C LYS A 553 -36.88 -22.02 -15.52
N LEU A 554 -35.57 -21.81 -15.38
CA LEU A 554 -34.62 -22.77 -14.83
C LEU A 554 -34.16 -22.43 -13.41
N ASP A 555 -34.22 -21.17 -12.97
CA ASP A 555 -33.90 -20.81 -11.57
C ASP A 555 -34.94 -21.34 -10.57
N SER A 556 -36.10 -21.82 -11.06
CA SER A 556 -37.14 -22.49 -10.26
C SER A 556 -37.03 -24.02 -10.24
N LEU A 557 -36.07 -24.61 -10.97
CA LEU A 557 -35.79 -26.05 -11.06
C LEU A 557 -34.44 -26.34 -10.40
#